data_AF-A0A0Q5CT21-F1
#
_entry.id   AF-A0A0Q5CT21-F1
#
_cell.length_a   1.000
_cell.length_b   1.000
_cell.length_c   1.000
_cell.angle_alpha   90.00
_cell.angle_beta   90.00
_cell.angle_gamma   90.00
#
_symmetry.space_group_name_H-M   'P 1'
#
loop_
_entity.id
_entity.type
_entity.pdbx_description
1 polymer ?
#
loop_
_entity_poly.entity_id
_entity_poly.type
_entity_poly.pdbx_seq_one_letter_code
_entity_poly.pdbx_strand_id
1 'polypeptide(L)'
;MSGGRVLIIAGPVSDADGPFALYEWTGERSAEIQHPRQIYQWQRDPGEAGSAEKPEGLYRLDRSGKRGYVVIYDRPRADRVSGSMYLADWLPYEAKEKGG
;
A
#
# COMPACT_ATOMS: atom_id res chain seq x y z
N MET A 1 -19.66 -13.55 12.44
CA MET A 1 -18.72 -13.70 11.30
C MET A 1 -17.94 -12.41 11.20
N SER A 2 -16.62 -12.45 11.44
CA SER A 2 -15.76 -11.30 11.18
C SER A 2 -15.69 -11.09 9.66
N GLY A 3 -16.06 -9.90 9.18
CA GLY A 3 -15.87 -9.55 7.78
C GLY A 3 -14.39 -9.68 7.41
N GLY A 4 -14.12 -10.17 6.20
CA GLY A 4 -12.77 -10.22 5.66
C GLY A 4 -12.17 -8.81 5.58
N ARG A 5 -10.85 -8.73 5.77
CA ARG A 5 -10.11 -7.48 5.59
C ARG A 5 -9.73 -7.33 4.12
N VAL A 6 -9.98 -6.15 3.56
CA VAL A 6 -9.65 -5.79 2.18
C VAL A 6 -8.61 -4.69 2.19
N LEU A 7 -7.61 -4.81 1.32
CA LEU A 7 -6.65 -3.76 1.02
C LEU A 7 -6.98 -3.16 -0.34
N ILE A 8 -6.91 -1.84 -0.43
CA ILE A 8 -7.28 -1.08 -1.62
C ILE A 8 -6.13 -0.15 -1.96
N ILE A 9 -5.49 -0.37 -3.10
CA ILE A 9 -4.62 0.64 -3.72
C ILE A 9 -5.54 1.59 -4.47
N ALA A 10 -5.47 2.88 -4.15
CA ALA A 10 -6.21 3.92 -4.84
C ALA A 10 -5.25 4.96 -5.41
N GLY A 11 -5.56 5.47 -6.59
CA GLY A 11 -4.78 6.45 -7.30
C GLY A 11 -5.19 6.49 -8.77
N PRO A 12 -4.46 7.25 -9.60
CA PRO A 12 -4.73 7.31 -11.02
C PRO A 12 -4.55 5.94 -11.71
N VAL A 13 -5.43 5.63 -12.66
CA VAL A 13 -5.42 4.36 -13.40
C VAL A 13 -4.57 4.44 -14.68
N SER A 14 -4.40 5.64 -15.24
CA SER A 14 -3.63 5.93 -16.46
C SER A 14 -2.15 6.24 -16.15
N ASP A 15 -1.46 6.95 -17.05
CA ASP A 15 -0.05 7.35 -16.92
C ASP A 15 0.21 8.49 -15.92
N ALA A 16 -0.74 8.80 -15.04
CA ALA A 16 -0.51 9.82 -14.02
C ALA A 16 0.31 9.21 -12.86
N ASP A 17 1.40 9.88 -12.50
CA ASP A 17 2.33 9.41 -11.46
C ASP A 17 1.83 9.73 -10.04
N GLY A 18 0.58 9.38 -9.73
CA GLY A 18 0.00 9.56 -8.40
C GLY A 18 -0.69 10.91 -8.13
N PRO A 19 -1.00 11.21 -6.86
CA PRO A 19 -0.64 10.44 -5.67
C PRO A 19 -1.34 9.08 -5.60
N PHE A 20 -0.66 8.10 -5.02
CA PHE A 20 -1.23 6.80 -4.68
C PHE A 20 -1.42 6.71 -3.16
N ALA A 21 -2.43 5.96 -2.74
CA ALA A 21 -2.73 5.72 -1.33
C ALA A 21 -3.18 4.27 -1.12
N LEU A 22 -2.82 3.71 0.03
CA LEU A 22 -3.24 2.39 0.48
C LEU A 22 -4.29 2.55 1.56
N TYR A 23 -5.42 1.90 1.37
CA TYR A 23 -6.50 1.85 2.35
C TYR A 23 -6.72 0.44 2.87
N GLU A 24 -7.14 0.36 4.12
CA GLU A 24 -7.61 -0.86 4.77
C GLU A 24 -9.10 -0.73 5.08
N TRP A 25 -9.87 -1.71 4.65
CA TRP A 25 -11.29 -1.81 4.97
C TRP A 25 -11.56 -3.13 5.69
N THR A 26 -12.24 -3.05 6.83
CA THR A 26 -12.80 -4.22 7.51
C THR A 26 -14.30 -4.03 7.49
N GLY A 27 -15.00 -4.77 6.63
CA GLY A 27 -16.45 -4.67 6.53
C GLY A 27 -17.11 -5.16 7.82
N GLU A 28 -17.84 -4.28 8.48
CA GLU A 28 -18.68 -4.61 9.64
C GLU A 28 -20.16 -4.55 9.24
N ARG A 29 -21.04 -5.21 9.99
CA ARG A 29 -22.48 -5.07 9.75
C ARG A 29 -22.93 -3.76 10.42
N SER A 30 -23.18 -2.73 9.63
CA SER A 30 -23.63 -1.42 10.10
C SER A 30 -24.80 -0.90 9.25
N ALA A 31 -25.64 -0.05 9.85
CA ALA A 31 -26.66 0.72 9.15
C ALA A 31 -26.08 1.97 8.46
N GLU A 32 -24.82 2.31 8.76
CA GLU A 32 -24.11 3.48 8.25
C GLU A 32 -23.14 3.12 7.12
N ILE A 33 -22.86 4.11 6.26
CA ILE A 33 -21.81 4.00 5.26
C ILE A 33 -20.46 3.88 5.97
N GLN A 34 -19.71 2.82 5.65
CA GLN A 34 -18.38 2.61 6.19
C GLN A 34 -17.33 3.15 5.23
N HIS A 35 -16.35 3.85 5.77
CA HIS A 35 -15.24 4.41 5.01
C HIS A 35 -13.96 3.59 5.27
N PRO A 36 -13.20 3.27 4.22
CA PRO A 36 -11.92 2.60 4.39
C PRO A 36 -10.91 3.56 5.02
N ARG A 37 -10.01 3.03 5.85
CA ARG A 37 -8.99 3.83 6.54
C ARG A 37 -7.74 3.93 5.68
N GLN A 38 -7.28 5.14 5.38
CA GLN A 38 -5.97 5.32 4.75
C GLN A 38 -4.87 4.88 5.71
N ILE A 39 -4.00 3.97 5.28
CA ILE A 39 -2.90 3.45 6.10
C ILE A 39 -1.52 3.87 5.58
N TYR A 40 -1.44 4.26 4.31
CA TYR A 40 -0.21 4.76 3.71
C TYR A 40 -0.52 5.68 2.53
N GLN A 41 0.35 6.64 2.26
CA GLN A 41 0.31 7.49 1.08
C GLN A 41 1.70 7.59 0.49
N TRP A 42 1.84 7.24 -0.78
CA TRP A 42 3.08 7.43 -1.52
C TRP A 42 3.23 8.93 -1.78
N GLN A 43 4.26 9.52 -1.18
CA GLN A 43 4.60 10.93 -1.39
C GLN A 43 5.24 11.09 -2.77
N ARG A 44 4.99 12.23 -3.40
CA ARG A 44 5.80 12.69 -4.54
C ARG A 44 7.00 13.43 -3.97
N ASP A 45 8.21 13.09 -4.41
CA ASP A 45 9.37 13.90 -4.08
C ASP A 45 9.29 15.25 -4.83
N PRO A 46 9.29 16.40 -4.13
CA PRO A 46 9.24 17.71 -4.78
C PRO A 46 10.54 17.95 -5.55
N GLY A 47 10.49 17.80 -6.87
CA GLY A 47 11.64 18.03 -7.76
C GLY A 47 11.85 16.92 -8.78
N GLU A 48 11.25 15.75 -8.57
CA GLU A 48 11.31 14.66 -9.53
C GLU A 48 9.97 14.54 -10.27
N ALA A 49 9.87 15.23 -11.41
CA ALA A 49 8.76 15.04 -12.32
C ALA A 49 8.77 13.58 -12.82
N GLY A 50 7.78 12.78 -12.41
CA GLY A 50 7.63 11.39 -12.84
C GLY A 50 8.15 10.30 -11.89
N SER A 51 8.48 10.59 -10.61
CA SER A 51 9.13 9.60 -9.74
C SER A 51 8.29 8.90 -8.68
N ALA A 52 6.99 9.20 -8.55
CA ALA A 52 6.15 8.39 -7.68
C ALA A 52 5.92 7.04 -8.35
N GLU A 53 6.75 6.06 -7.98
CA GLU A 53 6.68 4.68 -8.45
C GLU A 53 5.25 4.16 -8.25
N LYS A 54 4.59 3.76 -9.34
CA LYS A 54 3.20 3.29 -9.33
C LYS A 54 3.10 1.93 -8.65
N PRO A 55 2.48 1.82 -7.46
CA PRO A 55 2.34 0.53 -6.79
C PRO A 55 1.33 -0.34 -7.54
N GLU A 56 1.70 -1.60 -7.80
CA GLU A 56 0.88 -2.53 -8.58
C GLU A 56 0.61 -3.83 -7.83
N GLY A 57 1.63 -4.36 -7.15
CA GLY A 57 1.51 -5.60 -6.39
C GLY A 57 1.63 -5.37 -4.89
N LEU A 58 0.78 -6.08 -4.14
CA LEU A 58 0.82 -6.15 -2.69
C LEU A 58 0.84 -7.60 -2.23
N TYR A 59 1.75 -7.91 -1.32
CA TYR A 59 1.79 -9.22 -0.67
C TYR A 59 2.01 -9.08 0.83
N ARG A 60 1.25 -9.83 1.63
CA ARG A 60 1.41 -9.82 3.08
C ARG A 60 2.65 -10.63 3.46
N LEU A 61 3.60 -10.01 4.17
CA LEU A 61 4.81 -10.66 4.63
C LEU A 61 5.11 -10.30 6.09
N ASP A 62 5.26 -11.34 6.91
CA ASP A 62 5.76 -11.20 8.27
C ASP A 62 7.29 -11.24 8.24
N ARG A 63 7.94 -10.17 8.71
CA ARG A 63 9.39 -10.00 8.73
C ARG A 63 9.86 -9.65 10.13
N SER A 64 10.77 -10.46 10.68
CA SER A 64 11.34 -10.26 12.04
C SER A 64 10.27 -10.09 13.13
N GLY A 65 9.20 -10.89 13.08
CA GLY A 65 8.09 -10.84 14.05
C GLY A 65 7.11 -9.68 13.86
N LYS A 66 7.31 -8.84 12.84
CA LYS A 66 6.40 -7.74 12.49
C LYS A 66 5.62 -8.08 11.24
N ARG A 67 4.30 -7.84 11.27
CA ARG A 67 3.46 -7.95 10.08
C ARG A 67 3.67 -6.75 9.18
N GLY A 68 3.61 -6.96 7.88
CA GLY A 68 3.71 -5.89 6.91
C GLY A 68 3.30 -6.32 5.51
N TYR A 69 3.49 -5.41 4.57
CA TYR A 69 3.18 -5.59 3.17
C TYR A 69 4.41 -5.34 2.33
N VAL A 70 4.74 -6.30 1.46
CA VAL A 70 5.67 -6.11 0.37
C VAL A 70 4.93 -5.40 -0.76
N VAL A 71 5.54 -4.34 -1.28
CA VAL A 71 5.03 -3.55 -2.39
C VAL A 71 5.97 -3.69 -3.58
N ILE A 72 5.42 -4.00 -4.74
CA ILE A 72 6.12 -3.94 -6.04
C ILE A 72 5.46 -2.90 -6.94
N TYR A 73 6.25 -2.37 -7.87
CA TYR A 73 5.91 -1.23 -8.70
C TYR A 73 5.93 -1.63 -10.17
N ASP A 74 4.99 -1.09 -10.96
CA ASP A 74 4.86 -1.31 -12.42
C ASP A 74 6.08 -0.75 -13.16
N ARG A 75 6.48 0.47 -12.78
CA ARG A 75 7.65 1.19 -13.31
C ARG A 75 8.62 1.49 -12.16
N PRO A 76 9.38 0.49 -11.67
CA PRO A 76 10.32 0.71 -10.59
C PRO A 76 11.47 1.62 -11.04
N ARG A 77 12.04 2.38 -10.11
CA ARG A 77 13.31 3.08 -10.32
C ARG A 77 14.41 2.08 -10.65
N ALA A 78 15.35 2.49 -11.49
CA ALA A 78 16.39 1.60 -12.03
C ALA A 78 17.28 1.00 -10.92
N ASP A 79 17.44 1.69 -9.80
CA ASP A 79 18.23 1.23 -8.64
C ASP A 79 17.58 0.08 -7.87
N ARG A 80 16.29 -0.22 -8.10
CA ARG A 80 15.61 -1.37 -7.49
C ARG A 80 15.92 -2.69 -8.17
N VAL A 81 16.35 -2.67 -9.43
CA VAL A 81 16.49 -3.88 -10.24
C VAL A 81 17.96 -4.16 -10.50
N SER A 82 18.45 -5.32 -10.08
CA SER A 82 19.83 -5.77 -10.33
C SER A 82 19.82 -7.22 -10.80
N GLY A 83 20.04 -7.43 -12.09
CA GLY A 83 19.96 -8.75 -12.71
C GLY A 83 18.57 -9.38 -12.52
N SER A 84 18.51 -10.47 -11.77
CA SER A 84 17.27 -11.17 -11.39
C SER A 84 16.69 -10.75 -10.04
N MET A 85 17.28 -9.75 -9.38
CA MET A 85 16.83 -9.26 -8.07
C MET A 85 16.00 -8.00 -8.20
N TYR A 86 14.94 -7.92 -7.39
CA TYR A 86 14.07 -6.76 -7.26
C TYR A 86 14.04 -6.31 -5.79
N LEU A 87 14.35 -5.04 -5.54
CA LEU A 87 14.28 -4.42 -4.21
C LEU A 87 12.88 -3.83 -3.98
N ALA A 88 12.06 -4.61 -3.28
CA ALA A 88 10.71 -4.22 -2.89
C ALA A 88 10.68 -3.42 -1.58
N ASP A 89 9.68 -2.55 -1.45
CA ASP A 89 9.41 -1.88 -0.18
C ASP A 89 8.67 -2.80 0.77
N TRP A 90 8.95 -2.66 2.07
CA TRP A 90 8.22 -3.33 3.13
C TRP A 90 7.56 -2.28 4.01
N LEU A 91 6.23 -2.19 3.92
CA LEU A 91 5.41 -1.28 4.71
C LEU A 91 4.99 -1.98 6.00
N PRO A 92 5.36 -1.49 7.19
CA PRO A 92 4.92 -2.08 8.45
C PRO A 92 3.40 -1.95 8.59
N TYR A 93 2.78 -3.02 9.08
CA TYR A 93 1.36 -3.00 9.43
C TYR A 93 1.18 -2.56 10.89
N GLU A 94 0.73 -1.33 11.09
CA GLU A 94 0.27 -0.88 12.41
C GLU A 94 -1.22 -1.21 12.57
N ALA A 95 -1.49 -2.34 13.21
CA ALA A 95 -2.80 -2.55 13.80
C ALA A 95 -2.92 -1.55 14.96
N LYS A 96 -3.77 -0.53 14.84
CA LYS A 96 -4.27 0.09 16.07
C LYS A 96 -5.19 -0.94 16.72
N GLU A 97 -4.77 -1.45 17.88
CA GLU A 97 -5.67 -2.21 18.74
C GLU A 97 -6.90 -1.32 18.99
N LYS A 98 -8.11 -1.88 18.81
CA LYS A 98 -9.32 -1.26 19.34
C LYS A 98 -9.11 -1.25 20.87
N GLY A 99 -8.76 -0.08 21.43
CA GLY A 99 -8.75 0.12 22.87
C GLY A 99 -10.12 -0.29 23.42
N GLY A 100 -10.09 -1.09 24.49
CA GLY A 100 -11.27 -1.70 25.11
C GLY A 100 -12.20 -0.71 25.81
#